data_AF-A0A7W2UU68-F1
#
_entry.id   AF-A0A7W2UU68-F1
#
_cell.length_a   1.000
_cell.length_b   1.000
_cell.length_c   1.000
_cell.angle_alpha   90.00
_cell.angle_beta   90.00
_cell.angle_gamma   90.00
#
_symmetry.space_group_name_H-M   'P 1'
#
loop_
_entity.id
_entity.type
_entity.pdbx_description
1 polymer ?
#
loop_
_entity_poly.entity_id
_entity_poly.type
_entity_poly.pdbx_seq_one_letter_code
_entity_poly.pdbx_strand_id
1 'polypeptide(L)'
;MDTPLTRLVGVRHPLVQTGMGWVAGPRLVSAVANAGALGILASATMSPERLRSAVREVAARTDAPFGVNLRADAGDAGERVRIIVEEGVRVASFALAPRRELIDRLKDAGVVVIPSVGARRHAEKVAGWGADAVVVQGAEGGGHTGQVATTVLLPQVVDAVDIPVVAAGGFHDGRGLAAALAYGAAGIAMGTRFLLTSDSTVPDAVKARYLAAAVTDVTVTTAVDGLPHRMLRSELVDSLERSGRAAALLRAVRHAAAFRRLAGLSWPRMVRDGLAMRHGKDLTWSQVLLAATTPMLLKASMVDGRTDTGVMASGQVAGVIGDLPSCAELVDRIMAEAAATLDRLTGGRTVG
;
A
#
# COMPACT_ATOMS: atom_id res chain seq x y z
N MET A 1 -9.35 -19.53 8.97
CA MET A 1 -10.58 -18.72 8.90
C MET A 1 -10.91 -18.55 7.43
N ASP A 2 -12.07 -19.05 7.00
CA ASP A 2 -12.51 -18.94 5.61
C ASP A 2 -13.36 -17.68 5.42
N THR A 3 -12.99 -16.81 4.48
CA THR A 3 -13.68 -15.56 4.17
C THR A 3 -13.86 -15.41 2.65
N PRO A 4 -14.71 -14.47 2.19
CA PRO A 4 -14.80 -14.17 0.77
C PRO A 4 -13.45 -13.81 0.13
N LEU A 5 -12.56 -13.14 0.87
CA LEU A 5 -11.21 -12.80 0.40
C LEU A 5 -10.36 -14.06 0.18
N THR A 6 -10.29 -14.97 1.15
CA THR A 6 -9.46 -16.19 1.04
C THR A 6 -9.87 -17.04 -0.15
N ARG A 7 -11.18 -17.20 -0.39
CA ARG A 7 -11.72 -17.92 -1.54
C ARG A 7 -11.45 -17.22 -2.85
N LEU A 8 -11.60 -15.90 -2.89
CA LEU A 8 -11.39 -15.11 -4.10
C LEU A 8 -9.93 -15.20 -4.60
N VAL A 9 -8.95 -15.02 -3.71
CA VAL A 9 -7.54 -14.93 -4.11
C VAL A 9 -6.77 -16.24 -3.94
N GLY A 10 -7.31 -17.23 -3.22
CA GLY A 10 -6.71 -18.55 -3.02
C GLY A 10 -5.65 -18.59 -1.90
N VAL A 11 -5.78 -17.75 -0.86
CA VAL A 11 -4.85 -17.71 0.29
C VAL A 11 -5.49 -18.33 1.54
N ARG A 12 -4.66 -18.73 2.52
CA ARG A 12 -5.12 -19.40 3.75
C ARG A 12 -5.69 -18.44 4.80
N HIS A 13 -5.19 -17.22 4.84
CA HIS A 13 -5.50 -16.24 5.88
C HIS A 13 -6.01 -14.92 5.26
N PRO A 14 -7.03 -14.27 5.84
CA PRO A 14 -7.62 -13.03 5.33
C PRO A 14 -6.76 -11.80 5.65
N LEU A 15 -5.45 -11.91 5.38
CA LEU A 15 -4.43 -10.92 5.65
C LEU A 15 -3.76 -10.54 4.34
N VAL A 16 -3.52 -9.24 4.15
CA VAL A 16 -2.88 -8.69 2.97
C VAL A 16 -1.69 -7.82 3.37
N GLN A 17 -0.52 -8.08 2.79
CA GLN A 17 0.58 -7.12 2.79
C GLN A 17 0.38 -6.17 1.60
N THR A 18 0.15 -4.88 1.87
CA THR A 18 -0.16 -3.89 0.82
C THR A 18 1.06 -3.50 0.01
N GLY A 19 0.91 -3.22 -1.28
CA GLY A 19 1.99 -2.68 -2.12
C GLY A 19 2.61 -1.40 -1.54
N MET A 20 3.87 -1.49 -1.11
CA MET A 20 4.64 -0.38 -0.56
C MET A 20 5.87 -0.13 -1.43
N GLY A 21 5.92 1.02 -2.11
CA GLY A 21 7.05 1.38 -2.96
C GLY A 21 8.37 1.30 -2.19
N TRP A 22 9.40 0.71 -2.81
CA TRP A 22 10.72 0.43 -2.23
C TRP A 22 10.78 -0.57 -1.07
N VAL A 23 9.65 -0.98 -0.49
CA VAL A 23 9.59 -1.91 0.66
C VAL A 23 9.11 -3.30 0.21
N ALA A 24 8.01 -3.34 -0.54
CA ALA A 24 7.37 -4.58 -0.98
C ALA A 24 8.06 -5.15 -2.23
N GLY A 25 9.29 -5.63 -2.04
CA GLY A 25 10.07 -6.37 -3.03
C GLY A 25 9.88 -7.90 -2.92
N PRO A 26 10.55 -8.68 -3.78
CA PRO A 26 10.31 -10.13 -3.89
C PRO A 26 10.43 -10.90 -2.58
N ARG A 27 11.45 -10.61 -1.75
CA ARG A 27 11.68 -11.28 -0.46
C ARG A 27 10.49 -11.17 0.49
N LEU A 28 9.98 -9.95 0.71
CA LEU A 28 8.85 -9.71 1.61
C LEU A 28 7.58 -10.36 1.06
N VAL A 29 7.31 -10.19 -0.24
CA VAL A 29 6.11 -10.73 -0.89
C VAL A 29 6.09 -12.26 -0.81
N SER A 30 7.20 -12.93 -1.12
CA SER A 30 7.28 -14.40 -1.02
C SER A 30 7.15 -14.89 0.42
N ALA A 31 7.72 -14.17 1.40
CA ALA A 31 7.59 -14.54 2.82
C ALA A 31 6.13 -14.45 3.29
N VAL A 32 5.40 -13.40 2.90
CA VAL A 32 3.97 -13.25 3.20
C VAL A 32 3.13 -14.33 2.51
N ALA A 33 3.41 -14.62 1.24
CA ALA A 33 2.72 -15.66 0.48
C ALA A 33 2.92 -17.05 1.10
N ASN A 34 4.17 -17.41 1.47
CA ASN A 34 4.49 -18.65 2.16
C ASN A 34 3.82 -18.74 3.55
N ALA A 35 3.71 -17.61 4.26
CA ALA A 35 2.94 -17.53 5.50
C ALA A 35 1.42 -17.72 5.31
N GLY A 36 0.93 -17.79 4.07
CA GLY A 36 -0.48 -18.06 3.75
C GLY A 36 -1.35 -16.82 3.65
N ALA A 37 -0.75 -15.64 3.63
CA ALA A 37 -1.40 -14.34 3.42
C ALA A 37 -1.16 -13.84 1.99
N LEU A 38 -1.90 -12.83 1.54
CA LEU A 38 -1.69 -12.23 0.21
C LEU A 38 -0.55 -11.22 0.25
N GLY A 39 0.60 -11.55 -0.34
CA GLY A 39 1.69 -10.61 -0.60
C GLY A 39 1.43 -9.80 -1.87
N ILE A 40 1.72 -8.49 -1.86
CA ILE A 40 1.55 -7.61 -3.04
C ILE A 40 2.85 -6.87 -3.35
N LEU A 41 3.44 -7.20 -4.50
CA LEU A 41 4.67 -6.60 -5.03
C LEU A 41 4.41 -5.15 -5.49
N ALA A 42 5.23 -4.20 -5.04
CA ALA A 42 5.10 -2.80 -5.44
C ALA A 42 5.86 -2.51 -6.74
N SER A 43 5.13 -2.33 -7.84
CA SER A 43 5.77 -2.09 -9.15
C SER A 43 6.10 -0.62 -9.43
N ALA A 44 5.51 0.32 -8.68
CA ALA A 44 5.52 1.75 -9.00
C ALA A 44 6.93 2.37 -9.13
N THR A 45 7.93 1.75 -8.51
CA THR A 45 9.33 2.20 -8.48
C THR A 45 10.23 1.40 -9.45
N MET A 46 9.65 0.49 -10.24
CA MET A 46 10.35 -0.40 -11.16
C MET A 46 10.08 0.01 -12.62
N SER A 47 11.05 -0.20 -13.51
CA SER A 47 10.78 -0.24 -14.95
C SER A 47 9.98 -1.51 -15.30
N PRO A 48 9.33 -1.60 -16.48
CA PRO A 48 8.65 -2.82 -16.91
C PRO A 48 9.55 -4.06 -16.90
N GLU A 49 10.81 -3.95 -17.30
CA GLU A 49 11.78 -5.05 -17.30
C GLU A 49 12.08 -5.51 -15.87
N ARG A 50 12.32 -4.55 -14.95
CA ARG A 50 12.53 -4.85 -13.54
C ARG A 50 11.29 -5.47 -12.90
N LEU A 51 10.09 -5.02 -13.27
CA LEU A 51 8.84 -5.62 -12.81
C LEU A 51 8.78 -7.09 -13.24
N ARG A 52 9.05 -7.40 -14.51
CA ARG A 52 9.05 -8.78 -15.00
C ARG A 52 10.06 -9.65 -14.24
N SER A 53 11.29 -9.16 -14.05
CA SER A 53 12.30 -9.88 -13.25
C SER A 53 11.85 -10.09 -11.80
N ALA A 54 11.26 -9.09 -11.16
CA ALA A 54 10.80 -9.18 -9.78
C ALA A 54 9.61 -10.15 -9.62
N VAL A 55 8.68 -10.19 -10.59
CA VAL A 55 7.58 -11.18 -10.62
C VAL A 55 8.13 -12.60 -10.71
N ARG A 56 9.10 -12.84 -11.60
CA ARG A 56 9.77 -14.13 -11.72
C ARG A 56 10.53 -14.53 -10.47
N GLU A 57 11.17 -13.57 -9.80
CA GLU A 57 11.84 -13.83 -8.53
C GLU A 57 10.86 -14.23 -7.44
N VAL A 58 9.68 -13.60 -7.34
CA VAL A 58 8.64 -14.05 -6.40
C VAL A 58 8.19 -15.47 -6.75
N ALA A 59 7.86 -15.73 -8.01
CA ALA A 59 7.41 -17.05 -8.47
C ALA A 59 8.46 -18.16 -8.23
N ALA A 60 9.75 -17.84 -8.27
CA ALA A 60 10.81 -18.79 -7.96
C ALA A 60 10.96 -19.10 -6.45
N ARG A 61 10.33 -18.30 -5.57
CA ARG A 61 10.43 -18.41 -4.10
C ARG A 61 9.18 -18.96 -3.42
N THR A 62 8.06 -19.07 -4.14
CA THR A 62 6.77 -19.50 -3.60
C THR A 62 5.86 -20.03 -4.69
N ASP A 63 5.11 -21.10 -4.40
CA ASP A 63 4.00 -21.58 -5.23
C ASP A 63 2.66 -20.94 -4.84
N ALA A 64 2.61 -20.21 -3.71
CA ALA A 64 1.42 -19.55 -3.22
C ALA A 64 1.09 -18.28 -4.05
N PRO A 65 -0.21 -17.94 -4.21
CA PRO A 65 -0.61 -16.78 -5.01
C PRO A 65 -0.13 -15.46 -4.41
N PHE A 66 0.25 -14.54 -5.28
CA PHE A 66 0.63 -13.17 -4.91
C PHE A 66 0.04 -12.16 -5.89
N GLY A 67 0.09 -10.89 -5.50
CA GLY A 67 -0.36 -9.78 -6.31
C GLY A 67 0.74 -8.82 -6.74
N VAL A 68 0.40 -7.94 -7.67
CA VAL A 68 1.22 -6.81 -8.10
C VAL A 68 0.40 -5.53 -7.98
N ASN A 69 0.95 -4.52 -7.30
CA ASN A 69 0.37 -3.18 -7.22
C ASN A 69 0.91 -2.29 -8.34
N LEU A 70 0.00 -1.62 -9.04
CA LEU A 70 0.25 -0.72 -10.17
C LEU A 70 -0.24 0.70 -9.86
N ARG A 71 0.42 1.70 -10.45
CA ARG A 71 -0.13 3.05 -10.55
C ARG A 71 -1.03 3.16 -11.77
N ALA A 72 -2.28 3.52 -11.56
CA ALA A 72 -3.25 3.71 -12.64
C ALA A 72 -2.90 4.83 -13.62
N ASP A 73 -2.19 5.85 -13.14
CA ASP A 73 -1.80 7.06 -13.88
C ASP A 73 -0.43 6.95 -14.57
N ALA A 74 0.25 5.80 -14.47
CA ALA A 74 1.52 5.60 -15.13
C ALA A 74 1.34 5.45 -16.65
N GLY A 75 2.16 6.13 -17.45
CA GLY A 75 2.10 6.05 -18.92
C GLY A 75 2.33 4.64 -19.47
N ASP A 76 2.96 3.75 -18.70
CA ASP A 76 3.20 2.33 -19.01
C ASP A 76 2.22 1.36 -18.33
N ALA A 77 1.12 1.84 -17.72
CA ALA A 77 0.17 0.97 -17.02
C ALA A 77 -0.35 -0.18 -17.90
N GLY A 78 -0.55 0.06 -19.20
CA GLY A 78 -0.99 -0.96 -20.15
C GLY A 78 0.05 -2.05 -20.44
N GLU A 79 1.34 -1.73 -20.33
CA GLU A 79 2.45 -2.68 -20.45
C GLU A 79 2.60 -3.50 -19.17
N ARG A 80 2.45 -2.86 -18.01
CA ARG A 80 2.46 -3.54 -16.70
C ARG A 80 1.31 -4.55 -16.59
N VAL A 81 0.11 -4.19 -17.05
CA VAL A 81 -1.02 -5.12 -17.16
C VAL A 81 -0.66 -6.31 -18.04
N ARG A 82 0.02 -6.08 -19.17
CA ARG A 82 0.46 -7.18 -20.04
C ARG A 82 1.42 -8.12 -19.32
N ILE A 83 2.41 -7.58 -18.59
CA ILE A 83 3.35 -8.39 -17.78
C ILE A 83 2.62 -9.22 -16.73
N ILE A 84 1.66 -8.63 -16.00
CA ILE A 84 0.85 -9.35 -15.00
C ILE A 84 0.13 -10.55 -15.63
N VAL A 85 -0.48 -10.35 -16.80
CA VAL A 85 -1.21 -11.41 -17.51
C VAL A 85 -0.25 -12.48 -18.03
N GLU A 86 0.82 -12.10 -18.73
CA GLU A 86 1.78 -13.04 -19.33
C GLU A 86 2.51 -13.89 -18.27
N GLU A 87 2.81 -13.32 -17.11
CA GLU A 87 3.50 -14.02 -16.02
C GLU A 87 2.53 -14.71 -15.04
N GLY A 88 1.22 -14.73 -15.32
CA GLY A 88 0.24 -15.48 -14.54
C GLY A 88 0.01 -14.97 -13.11
N VAL A 89 0.20 -13.68 -12.86
CA VAL A 89 0.02 -13.08 -11.53
C VAL A 89 -1.46 -13.14 -11.11
N ARG A 90 -1.74 -13.61 -9.89
CA ARG A 90 -3.11 -13.86 -9.42
C ARG A 90 -3.92 -12.58 -9.19
N VAL A 91 -3.30 -11.56 -8.59
CA VAL A 91 -3.98 -10.31 -8.19
C VAL A 91 -3.30 -9.10 -8.83
N ALA A 92 -4.11 -8.23 -9.43
CA ALA A 92 -3.71 -6.88 -9.80
C ALA A 92 -4.35 -5.88 -8.83
N SER A 93 -3.52 -5.12 -8.12
CA SER A 93 -3.97 -4.05 -7.24
C SER A 93 -3.63 -2.69 -7.85
N PHE A 94 -4.48 -1.69 -7.62
CA PHE A 94 -4.27 -0.33 -8.11
C PHE A 94 -4.10 0.66 -6.96
N ALA A 95 -3.01 1.42 -7.03
CA ALA A 95 -2.92 2.72 -6.38
C ALA A 95 -3.59 3.77 -7.29
N LEU A 96 -4.42 4.63 -6.68
CA LEU A 96 -5.31 5.57 -7.36
C LEU A 96 -6.42 4.86 -8.16
N ALA A 97 -7.43 5.64 -8.57
CA ALA A 97 -8.53 5.11 -9.36
C ALA A 97 -8.01 4.58 -10.71
N PRO A 98 -8.25 3.30 -11.06
CA PRO A 98 -7.90 2.74 -12.35
C PRO A 98 -8.70 3.38 -13.49
N ARG A 99 -8.35 3.02 -14.73
CA ARG A 99 -9.22 3.25 -15.90
C ARG A 99 -9.98 1.97 -16.19
N ARG A 100 -11.24 2.09 -16.65
CA ARG A 100 -12.11 0.94 -16.92
C ARG A 100 -11.46 -0.05 -17.88
N GLU A 101 -10.76 0.44 -18.90
CA GLU A 101 -10.11 -0.40 -19.90
C GLU A 101 -8.96 -1.25 -19.33
N LEU A 102 -8.32 -0.82 -18.24
CA LEU A 102 -7.30 -1.62 -17.56
C LEU A 102 -7.93 -2.74 -16.73
N ILE A 103 -9.08 -2.47 -16.11
CA ILE A 103 -9.86 -3.47 -15.37
C ILE A 103 -10.32 -4.55 -16.34
N ASP A 104 -11.01 -4.15 -17.43
CA ASP A 104 -11.56 -5.06 -18.43
C ASP A 104 -10.47 -6.03 -18.94
N ARG A 105 -9.31 -5.51 -19.34
CA ARG A 105 -8.18 -6.33 -19.83
C ARG A 105 -7.63 -7.34 -18.81
N LEU A 106 -7.61 -6.98 -17.52
CA LEU A 106 -7.14 -7.89 -16.46
C LEU A 106 -8.18 -8.99 -16.21
N LYS A 107 -9.46 -8.60 -16.19
CA LYS A 107 -10.58 -9.52 -15.97
C LYS A 107 -10.76 -10.51 -17.10
N ASP A 108 -10.65 -10.07 -18.35
CA ASP A 108 -10.70 -10.94 -19.53
C ASP A 108 -9.63 -12.04 -19.48
N ALA A 109 -8.51 -11.77 -18.78
CA ALA A 109 -7.43 -12.72 -18.54
C ALA A 109 -7.56 -13.53 -17.23
N GLY A 110 -8.66 -13.37 -16.48
CA GLY A 110 -8.90 -14.07 -15.21
C GLY A 110 -8.07 -13.57 -14.02
N VAL A 111 -7.44 -12.40 -14.12
CA VAL A 111 -6.71 -11.77 -13.02
C VAL A 111 -7.71 -11.11 -12.07
N VAL A 112 -7.57 -11.36 -10.77
CA VAL A 112 -8.41 -10.74 -9.73
C VAL A 112 -8.00 -9.27 -9.56
N VAL A 113 -8.95 -8.34 -9.70
CA VAL A 113 -8.69 -6.90 -9.64
C VAL A 113 -9.13 -6.32 -8.30
N ILE A 114 -8.18 -5.78 -7.53
CA ILE A 114 -8.41 -5.23 -6.18
C ILE A 114 -7.87 -3.78 -6.07
N PRO A 115 -8.65 -2.76 -6.47
CA PRO A 115 -8.26 -1.36 -6.33
C PRO A 115 -8.25 -0.90 -4.86
N SER A 116 -7.37 0.05 -4.54
CA SER A 116 -7.41 0.76 -3.26
C SER A 116 -8.27 2.01 -3.34
N VAL A 117 -9.16 2.20 -2.36
CA VAL A 117 -10.12 3.31 -2.30
C VAL A 117 -10.08 3.98 -0.92
N GLY A 118 -10.32 5.30 -0.92
CA GLY A 118 -10.39 6.12 0.31
C GLY A 118 -11.71 6.86 0.48
N ALA A 119 -12.76 6.47 -0.25
CA ALA A 119 -14.10 7.05 -0.15
C ALA A 119 -15.16 6.07 -0.69
N ARG A 120 -16.37 6.10 -0.12
CA ARG A 120 -17.53 5.32 -0.58
C ARG A 120 -17.77 5.39 -2.09
N ARG A 121 -17.88 6.62 -2.63
CA ARG A 121 -18.09 6.85 -4.07
C ARG A 121 -17.02 6.21 -4.98
N HIS A 122 -15.79 6.04 -4.47
CA HIS A 122 -14.72 5.40 -5.23
C HIS A 122 -14.93 3.88 -5.28
N ALA A 123 -15.41 3.28 -4.20
CA ALA A 123 -15.76 1.86 -4.13
C ALA A 123 -16.92 1.53 -5.09
N GLU A 124 -18.02 2.28 -5.01
CA GLU A 124 -19.18 2.14 -5.90
C GLU A 124 -18.76 2.22 -7.38
N LYS A 125 -17.90 3.19 -7.71
CA LYS A 125 -17.39 3.38 -9.06
C LYS A 125 -16.59 2.19 -9.58
N VAL A 126 -15.61 1.69 -8.82
CA VAL A 126 -14.78 0.57 -9.29
C VAL A 126 -15.53 -0.76 -9.26
N ALA A 127 -16.48 -0.94 -8.32
CA ALA A 127 -17.39 -2.07 -8.31
C ALA A 127 -18.29 -2.09 -9.56
N GLY A 128 -18.85 -0.94 -9.94
CA GLY A 128 -19.61 -0.79 -11.19
C GLY A 128 -18.79 -0.99 -12.46
N TRP A 129 -17.46 -0.90 -12.37
CA TRP A 129 -16.53 -1.28 -13.44
C TRP A 129 -16.09 -2.74 -13.38
N GLY A 130 -16.56 -3.49 -12.38
CA GLY A 130 -16.32 -4.91 -12.23
C GLY A 130 -15.10 -5.28 -11.39
N ALA A 131 -14.55 -4.40 -10.56
CA ALA A 131 -13.54 -4.82 -9.58
C ALA A 131 -14.05 -6.02 -8.75
N ASP A 132 -13.18 -6.98 -8.45
CA ASP A 132 -13.58 -8.22 -7.76
C ASP A 132 -13.57 -8.08 -6.24
N ALA A 133 -12.81 -7.11 -5.72
CA ALA A 133 -12.79 -6.69 -4.33
C ALA A 133 -12.23 -5.26 -4.24
N VAL A 134 -12.30 -4.63 -3.06
CA VAL A 134 -11.66 -3.33 -2.80
C VAL A 134 -10.88 -3.34 -1.50
N VAL A 135 -9.74 -2.65 -1.48
CA VAL A 135 -9.04 -2.30 -0.23
C VAL A 135 -9.49 -0.90 0.18
N VAL A 136 -10.12 -0.78 1.34
CA VAL A 136 -10.60 0.50 1.87
C VAL A 136 -9.63 1.00 2.92
N GLN A 137 -8.92 2.09 2.61
CA GLN A 137 -7.96 2.69 3.52
C GLN A 137 -8.55 3.90 4.24
N GLY A 138 -8.66 3.81 5.56
CA GLY A 138 -8.96 4.97 6.41
C GLY A 138 -7.74 5.86 6.68
N ALA A 139 -8.01 7.01 7.30
CA ALA A 139 -7.06 8.09 7.51
C ALA A 139 -5.80 7.67 8.30
N GLU A 140 -5.90 6.64 9.13
CA GLU A 140 -4.82 6.11 9.98
C GLU A 140 -3.72 5.40 9.17
N GLY A 141 -4.01 5.01 7.93
CA GLY A 141 -3.08 4.36 7.02
C GLY A 141 -1.91 5.25 6.60
N GLY A 142 -0.77 4.62 6.32
CA GLY A 142 0.44 5.31 5.88
C GLY A 142 0.42 5.69 4.41
N GLY A 143 1.32 6.58 4.01
CA GLY A 143 1.39 7.04 2.63
C GLY A 143 0.32 8.09 2.32
N HIS A 144 -0.09 8.17 1.05
CA HIS A 144 -1.18 9.06 0.66
C HIS A 144 -2.48 8.64 1.35
N THR A 145 -3.14 9.57 2.03
CA THR A 145 -4.27 9.23 2.90
C THR A 145 -5.42 10.23 2.78
N GLY A 146 -6.64 9.74 3.04
CA GLY A 146 -7.83 10.57 3.21
C GLY A 146 -7.92 11.15 4.62
N GLN A 147 -9.05 11.79 4.93
CA GLN A 147 -9.32 12.38 6.24
C GLN A 147 -10.26 11.55 7.12
N VAL A 148 -10.98 10.59 6.52
CA VAL A 148 -12.01 9.80 7.21
C VAL A 148 -11.38 8.60 7.92
N ALA A 149 -11.59 8.48 9.23
CA ALA A 149 -11.13 7.35 10.03
C ALA A 149 -11.70 6.01 9.53
N THR A 150 -10.95 4.93 9.74
CA THR A 150 -11.33 3.58 9.28
C THR A 150 -12.66 3.14 9.88
N THR A 151 -12.89 3.41 11.17
CA THR A 151 -14.15 3.07 11.89
C THR A 151 -15.39 3.75 11.32
N VAL A 152 -15.21 4.86 10.61
CA VAL A 152 -16.29 5.62 9.96
C VAL A 152 -16.41 5.25 8.48
N LEU A 153 -15.29 5.12 7.78
CA LEU A 153 -15.27 4.85 6.34
C LEU A 153 -15.64 3.40 6.00
N LEU A 154 -15.13 2.43 6.77
CA LEU A 154 -15.29 1.00 6.48
C LEU A 154 -16.76 0.57 6.38
N PRO A 155 -17.63 0.78 7.40
CA PRO A 155 -19.02 0.35 7.33
C PRO A 155 -19.78 0.99 6.17
N GLN A 156 -19.53 2.28 5.88
CA GLN A 156 -20.14 2.95 4.73
C GLN A 156 -19.80 2.33 3.39
N VAL A 157 -18.60 1.74 3.25
CA VAL A 157 -18.21 1.05 2.01
C VAL A 157 -18.80 -0.36 1.98
N VAL A 158 -18.75 -1.09 3.10
CA VAL A 158 -19.33 -2.43 3.22
C VAL A 158 -20.82 -2.41 2.85
N ASP A 159 -21.57 -1.42 3.34
CA ASP A 159 -23.00 -1.28 3.04
C ASP A 159 -23.29 -0.85 1.59
N ALA A 160 -22.30 -0.33 0.87
CA ALA A 160 -22.48 0.27 -0.45
C ALA A 160 -22.11 -0.65 -1.62
N VAL A 161 -21.42 -1.78 -1.38
CA VAL A 161 -20.98 -2.68 -2.45
C VAL A 161 -21.14 -4.15 -2.05
N ASP A 162 -21.50 -5.00 -3.01
CA ASP A 162 -21.66 -6.45 -2.79
C ASP A 162 -20.32 -7.23 -2.88
N ILE A 163 -19.27 -6.60 -3.41
CA ILE A 163 -17.95 -7.23 -3.55
C ILE A 163 -17.20 -7.24 -2.20
N PRO A 164 -16.30 -8.21 -1.96
CA PRO A 164 -15.49 -8.25 -0.75
C PRO A 164 -14.73 -6.95 -0.48
N VAL A 165 -14.82 -6.47 0.77
CA VAL A 165 -14.12 -5.27 1.24
C VAL A 165 -12.98 -5.69 2.17
N VAL A 166 -11.75 -5.27 1.89
CA VAL A 166 -10.57 -5.49 2.73
C VAL A 166 -10.26 -4.20 3.48
N ALA A 167 -10.27 -4.24 4.81
CA ALA A 167 -10.06 -3.04 5.62
C ALA A 167 -8.56 -2.69 5.76
N ALA A 168 -8.19 -1.43 5.60
CA ALA A 168 -6.81 -0.96 5.71
C ALA A 168 -6.74 0.37 6.50
N GLY A 169 -5.59 0.59 7.14
CA GLY A 169 -5.36 1.72 8.04
C GLY A 169 -5.70 1.37 9.49
N GLY A 170 -4.77 1.57 10.41
CA GLY A 170 -4.99 1.27 11.84
C GLY A 170 -4.83 -0.20 12.26
N PHE A 171 -4.81 -1.15 11.32
CA PHE A 171 -4.66 -2.58 11.64
C PHE A 171 -3.20 -3.04 11.77
N HIS A 172 -2.93 -3.85 12.80
CA HIS A 172 -1.59 -4.40 13.05
C HIS A 172 -1.58 -5.75 13.81
N ASP A 173 -2.72 -6.21 14.33
CA ASP A 173 -2.82 -7.39 15.21
C ASP A 173 -4.14 -8.17 15.00
N GLY A 174 -4.36 -9.24 15.78
CA GLY A 174 -5.58 -10.06 15.67
C GLY A 174 -6.85 -9.40 16.17
N ARG A 175 -6.75 -8.46 17.13
CA ARG A 175 -7.89 -7.65 17.57
C ARG A 175 -8.43 -6.78 16.43
N GLY A 176 -7.51 -6.19 15.66
CA GLY A 176 -7.83 -5.46 14.45
C GLY A 176 -8.55 -6.30 13.40
N LEU A 177 -8.07 -7.53 13.15
CA LEU A 177 -8.76 -8.46 12.24
C LEU A 177 -10.18 -8.78 12.74
N ALA A 178 -10.35 -9.12 14.01
CA ALA A 178 -11.67 -9.41 14.58
C ALA A 178 -12.62 -8.20 14.46
N ALA A 179 -12.15 -6.99 14.72
CA ALA A 179 -12.93 -5.77 14.57
C ALA A 179 -13.33 -5.50 13.11
N ALA A 180 -12.41 -5.68 12.16
CA ALA A 180 -12.71 -5.51 10.73
C ALA A 180 -13.78 -6.50 10.25
N LEU A 181 -13.69 -7.77 10.67
CA LEU A 181 -14.69 -8.79 10.35
C LEU A 181 -16.06 -8.43 10.96
N ALA A 182 -16.09 -7.87 12.18
CA ALA A 182 -17.32 -7.40 12.81
C ALA A 182 -17.96 -6.21 12.06
N TYR A 183 -17.16 -5.38 11.39
CA TYR A 183 -17.65 -4.35 10.46
C TYR A 183 -18.11 -4.90 9.10
N GLY A 184 -17.98 -6.22 8.85
CA GLY A 184 -18.35 -6.86 7.59
C GLY A 184 -17.22 -6.89 6.53
N ALA A 185 -15.99 -6.52 6.89
CA ALA A 185 -14.85 -6.71 5.99
C ALA A 185 -14.55 -8.20 5.78
N ALA A 186 -13.97 -8.55 4.64
CA ALA A 186 -13.52 -9.90 4.31
C ALA A 186 -12.08 -10.20 4.80
N GLY A 187 -11.39 -9.21 5.37
CA GLY A 187 -10.02 -9.31 5.86
C GLY A 187 -9.40 -7.95 6.13
N ILE A 188 -8.11 -7.93 6.48
CA ILE A 188 -7.34 -6.70 6.72
C ILE A 188 -6.10 -6.60 5.82
N ALA A 189 -5.76 -5.39 5.43
CA ALA A 189 -4.54 -5.05 4.72
C ALA A 189 -3.63 -4.18 5.59
N MET A 190 -2.35 -4.54 5.66
CA MET A 190 -1.38 -3.88 6.51
C MET A 190 -0.13 -3.49 5.71
N GLY A 191 0.30 -2.24 5.87
CA GLY A 191 1.57 -1.74 5.35
C GLY A 191 2.64 -1.76 6.45
N THR A 192 2.54 -0.81 7.38
CA THR A 192 3.51 -0.60 8.46
C THR A 192 3.82 -1.87 9.27
N ARG A 193 2.83 -2.73 9.56
CA ARG A 193 3.06 -3.97 10.30
C ARG A 193 3.94 -4.97 9.54
N PHE A 194 3.76 -5.12 8.23
CA PHE A 194 4.60 -5.98 7.39
C PHE A 194 5.95 -5.34 7.00
N LEU A 195 6.04 -4.00 7.02
CA LEU A 195 7.34 -3.31 6.94
C LEU A 195 8.22 -3.68 8.14
N LEU A 196 7.62 -3.80 9.32
CA LEU A 196 8.25 -4.12 10.60
C LEU A 196 8.27 -5.63 10.84
N THR A 197 8.83 -6.38 9.88
CA THR A 197 9.16 -7.80 10.01
C THR A 197 10.64 -8.03 9.75
N SER A 198 11.16 -9.19 10.14
CA SER A 198 12.52 -9.61 9.83
C SER A 198 12.72 -9.94 8.34
N ASP A 199 11.64 -10.27 7.61
CA ASP A 199 11.66 -10.54 6.16
C ASP A 199 11.71 -9.27 5.29
N SER A 200 11.32 -8.12 5.84
CA SER A 200 11.42 -6.83 5.17
C SER A 200 12.87 -6.41 4.97
N THR A 201 13.22 -5.98 3.77
CA THR A 201 14.59 -5.53 3.42
C THR A 201 14.89 -4.10 3.84
N VAL A 202 13.95 -3.42 4.51
CA VAL A 202 14.17 -2.07 5.03
C VAL A 202 15.33 -2.10 6.03
N PRO A 203 16.31 -1.17 5.93
CA PRO A 203 17.46 -1.16 6.83
C PRO A 203 17.06 -1.07 8.31
N ASP A 204 17.81 -1.76 9.18
CA ASP A 204 17.49 -1.83 10.61
C ASP A 204 17.50 -0.46 11.30
N ALA A 205 18.37 0.45 10.86
CA ALA A 205 18.38 1.83 11.34
C ALA A 205 17.06 2.56 11.07
N VAL A 206 16.37 2.25 9.97
CA VAL A 206 15.05 2.79 9.68
C VAL A 206 14.00 2.10 10.54
N LYS A 207 14.00 0.75 10.62
CA LYS A 207 13.07 0.02 11.49
C LYS A 207 13.14 0.47 12.95
N ALA A 208 14.35 0.75 13.46
CA ALA A 208 14.55 1.29 14.80
C ALA A 208 13.83 2.63 15.02
N ARG A 209 13.76 3.51 14.00
CA ARG A 209 12.99 4.77 14.08
C ARG A 209 11.48 4.52 14.19
N TYR A 210 10.96 3.50 13.51
CA TYR A 210 9.55 3.14 13.63
C TYR A 210 9.24 2.57 15.02
N LEU A 211 10.09 1.68 15.53
CA LEU A 211 9.90 1.07 16.86
C LEU A 211 10.02 2.07 18.01
N ALA A 212 10.79 3.14 17.83
CA ALA A 212 10.95 4.20 18.82
C ALA A 212 9.85 5.27 18.77
N ALA A 213 9.00 5.27 17.74
CA ALA A 213 7.99 6.29 17.56
C ALA A 213 6.80 6.08 18.50
N ALA A 214 6.20 7.17 18.95
CA ALA A 214 4.86 7.16 19.54
C ALA A 214 3.80 7.39 18.46
N VAL A 215 2.52 7.14 18.80
CA VAL A 215 1.39 7.41 17.90
C VAL A 215 1.34 8.89 17.47
N THR A 216 1.75 9.79 18.36
CA THR A 216 1.82 11.24 18.14
C THR A 216 2.96 11.67 17.23
N ASP A 217 3.95 10.80 16.97
CA ASP A 217 5.08 11.08 16.09
C ASP A 217 4.77 10.79 14.62
N VAL A 218 3.52 10.43 14.30
CA VAL A 218 3.06 10.18 12.93
C VAL A 218 2.18 11.34 12.46
N THR A 219 2.70 12.14 11.54
CA THR A 219 2.06 13.35 11.02
C THR A 219 1.45 13.14 9.62
N VAL A 220 0.51 14.02 9.25
CA VAL A 220 0.02 14.18 7.88
C VAL A 220 0.49 15.53 7.37
N THR A 221 1.16 15.54 6.23
CA THR A 221 1.68 16.77 5.62
C THR A 221 1.45 16.77 4.12
N THR A 222 1.30 17.97 3.54
CA THR A 222 1.30 18.18 2.09
C THR A 222 2.65 18.72 1.60
N ALA A 223 3.62 18.96 2.51
CA ALA A 223 4.88 19.61 2.17
C ALA A 223 5.81 18.74 1.29
N VAL A 224 5.55 17.42 1.20
CA VAL A 224 6.38 16.47 0.47
C VAL A 224 6.05 16.45 -1.03
N ASP A 225 4.78 16.28 -1.39
CA ASP A 225 4.31 16.18 -2.79
C ASP A 225 3.08 17.04 -3.12
N GLY A 226 2.61 17.83 -2.17
CA GLY A 226 1.41 18.63 -2.33
C GLY A 226 0.11 17.86 -2.10
N LEU A 227 0.17 16.57 -1.77
CA LEU A 227 -0.98 15.74 -1.41
C LEU A 227 -0.90 15.31 0.06
N PRO A 228 -2.02 15.07 0.74
CA PRO A 228 -2.00 14.59 2.12
C PRO A 228 -1.27 13.24 2.22
N HIS A 229 -0.13 13.26 2.91
CA HIS A 229 0.77 12.13 3.01
C HIS A 229 1.12 11.88 4.48
N ARG A 230 0.81 10.69 5.00
CA ARG A 230 1.10 10.27 6.37
C ARG A 230 2.45 9.57 6.50
N MET A 231 3.26 10.07 7.43
CA MET A 231 4.63 9.61 7.67
C MET A 231 5.09 9.88 9.10
N LEU A 232 6.16 9.23 9.52
CA LEU A 232 6.88 9.61 10.73
C LEU A 232 7.40 11.04 10.62
N ARG A 233 7.26 11.79 11.70
CA ARG A 233 7.86 13.11 11.85
C ARG A 233 9.39 12.95 11.86
N SER A 234 10.07 13.79 11.09
CA SER A 234 11.53 13.82 11.01
C SER A 234 12.01 15.26 10.80
N GLU A 235 13.30 15.50 11.01
CA GLU A 235 13.92 16.81 10.76
C GLU A 235 13.72 17.28 9.31
N LEU A 236 13.73 16.35 8.35
CA LEU A 236 13.43 16.66 6.96
C LEU A 236 11.97 17.12 6.80
N VAL A 237 11.02 16.40 7.38
CA VAL A 237 9.59 16.77 7.30
C VAL A 237 9.38 18.15 7.90
N ASP A 238 9.95 18.40 9.09
CA ASP A 238 9.92 19.70 9.74
C ASP A 238 10.57 20.80 8.90
N SER A 239 11.70 20.50 8.25
CA SER A 239 12.36 21.42 7.32
C SER A 239 11.47 21.73 6.13
N LEU A 240 10.81 20.73 5.52
CA LEU A 240 9.92 20.91 4.37
C LEU A 240 8.71 21.77 4.74
N GLU A 241 8.12 21.59 5.91
CA GLU A 241 7.00 22.39 6.42
C GLU A 241 7.39 23.85 6.67
N ARG A 242 8.61 24.10 7.17
CA ARG A 242 9.13 25.46 7.42
C ARG A 242 9.68 26.17 6.18
N SER A 243 10.01 25.42 5.13
CA SER A 243 10.71 25.97 3.96
C SER A 243 9.78 26.77 3.05
N GLY A 244 10.22 27.97 2.64
CA GLY A 244 9.50 28.76 1.63
C GLY A 244 9.44 28.06 0.27
N ARG A 245 8.40 28.41 -0.53
CA ARG A 245 8.09 27.78 -1.83
C ARG A 245 9.28 27.69 -2.80
N ALA A 246 10.19 28.67 -2.79
CA ALA A 246 11.37 28.69 -3.66
C ALA A 246 12.38 27.58 -3.33
N ALA A 247 12.67 27.35 -2.04
CA ALA A 247 13.61 26.32 -1.59
C ALA A 247 13.05 24.90 -1.78
N ALA A 248 11.73 24.75 -1.68
CA ALA A 248 11.04 23.49 -2.00
C ALA A 248 11.16 23.17 -3.50
N LEU A 249 10.96 24.15 -4.38
CA LEU A 249 11.03 23.96 -5.84
C LEU A 249 12.44 23.56 -6.33
N LEU A 250 13.50 24.20 -5.81
CA LEU A 250 14.89 23.85 -6.16
C LEU A 250 15.24 22.41 -5.79
N ARG A 251 14.84 21.96 -4.58
CA ARG A 251 14.99 20.56 -4.18
C ARG A 251 14.16 19.63 -5.07
N ALA A 252 12.94 20.05 -5.42
CA ALA A 252 12.04 19.26 -6.26
C ALA A 252 12.69 18.90 -7.61
N VAL A 253 13.27 19.89 -8.30
CA VAL A 253 13.94 19.70 -9.59
C VAL A 253 15.11 18.71 -9.49
N ARG A 254 15.95 18.84 -8.45
CA ARG A 254 17.12 17.97 -8.26
C ARG A 254 16.74 16.51 -8.05
N HIS A 255 15.76 16.23 -7.19
CA HIS A 255 15.33 14.85 -6.94
C HIS A 255 14.56 14.26 -8.13
N ALA A 256 13.76 15.06 -8.83
CA ALA A 256 13.05 14.60 -10.03
C ALA A 256 14.04 14.14 -11.13
N ALA A 257 15.14 14.87 -11.32
CA ALA A 257 16.21 14.47 -12.23
C ALA A 257 16.91 13.17 -11.81
N ALA A 258 17.11 12.95 -10.50
CA ALA A 258 17.67 11.71 -9.96
C ALA A 258 16.72 10.52 -10.15
N PHE A 259 15.41 10.71 -9.89
CA PHE A 259 14.38 9.69 -10.12
C PHE A 259 14.36 9.24 -11.57
N ARG A 260 14.38 10.19 -12.51
CA ARG A 260 14.41 9.91 -13.95
C ARG A 260 15.54 8.95 -14.32
N ARG A 261 16.75 9.17 -13.79
CA ARG A 261 17.92 8.31 -14.04
C ARG A 261 17.73 6.92 -13.47
N LEU A 262 17.25 6.80 -12.23
CA LEU A 262 17.06 5.51 -11.55
C LEU A 262 15.93 4.66 -12.13
N ALA A 263 14.84 5.30 -12.54
CA ALA A 263 13.67 4.66 -13.15
C ALA A 263 13.85 4.39 -14.66
N GLY A 264 14.97 4.81 -15.27
CA GLY A 264 15.24 4.61 -16.69
C GLY A 264 14.31 5.42 -17.61
N LEU A 265 13.77 6.55 -17.15
CA LEU A 265 12.78 7.33 -17.89
C LEU A 265 13.43 8.34 -18.85
N SER A 266 12.85 8.54 -20.03
CA SER A 266 13.24 9.62 -20.95
C SER A 266 12.60 10.95 -20.53
N TRP A 267 13.21 12.09 -20.91
CA TRP A 267 12.66 13.42 -20.64
C TRP A 267 11.26 13.63 -21.26
N PRO A 268 10.99 13.26 -22.52
CA PRO A 268 9.64 13.38 -23.10
C PRO A 268 8.61 12.56 -22.34
N ARG A 269 8.99 11.36 -21.86
CA ARG A 269 8.12 10.49 -21.06
C ARG A 269 7.82 11.11 -19.70
N MET A 270 8.82 11.69 -19.03
CA MET A 270 8.63 12.39 -17.76
C MET A 270 7.69 13.60 -17.87
N VAL A 271 7.79 14.37 -18.95
CA VAL A 271 6.85 15.49 -19.23
C VAL A 271 5.44 14.95 -19.47
N ARG A 272 5.30 13.88 -20.26
CA ARG A 272 4.01 13.25 -20.53
C ARG A 272 3.36 12.70 -19.26
N ASP A 273 4.13 12.02 -18.42
CA ASP A 273 3.67 11.49 -17.12
C ASP A 273 3.26 12.65 -16.20
N GLY A 274 4.01 13.76 -16.19
CA GLY A 274 3.64 14.98 -15.46
C GLY A 274 2.34 15.63 -15.95
N LEU A 275 2.14 15.70 -17.27
CA LEU A 275 0.89 16.15 -17.88
C LEU A 275 -0.28 15.23 -17.51
N ALA A 276 -0.07 13.91 -17.56
CA ALA A 276 -1.08 12.92 -17.17
C ALA A 276 -1.44 13.00 -15.68
N MET A 277 -0.46 13.25 -14.80
CA MET A 277 -0.70 13.46 -13.37
C MET A 277 -1.52 14.72 -13.08
N ARG A 278 -1.34 15.78 -13.87
CA ARG A 278 -2.12 17.02 -13.77
C ARG A 278 -3.51 16.87 -14.41
N HIS A 279 -3.65 16.00 -15.41
CA HIS A 279 -4.92 15.77 -16.07
C HIS A 279 -5.90 15.03 -15.15
N GLY A 280 -6.94 15.72 -14.68
CA GLY A 280 -7.96 15.16 -13.78
C GLY A 280 -7.65 15.29 -12.28
N LYS A 281 -6.57 15.99 -11.91
CA LYS A 281 -6.27 16.41 -10.54
C LYS A 281 -5.95 17.90 -10.58
N ASP A 282 -6.59 18.73 -9.74
CA ASP A 282 -6.34 20.19 -9.68
C ASP A 282 -4.96 20.51 -9.05
N LEU A 283 -3.89 19.98 -9.67
CA LEU A 283 -2.51 20.12 -9.23
C LEU A 283 -1.83 21.28 -9.98
N THR A 284 -1.08 22.07 -9.22
CA THR A 284 -0.13 23.05 -9.75
C THR A 284 1.13 22.36 -10.27
N TRP A 285 1.87 23.03 -11.16
CA TRP A 285 3.14 22.50 -11.68
C TRP A 285 4.20 22.27 -10.59
N SER A 286 4.19 23.05 -9.52
CA SER A 286 5.07 22.83 -8.36
C SER A 286 4.71 21.55 -7.63
N GLN A 287 3.43 21.22 -7.46
CA GLN A 287 2.99 19.95 -6.86
C GLN A 287 3.35 18.76 -7.76
N VAL A 288 3.26 18.89 -9.10
CA VAL A 288 3.72 17.83 -10.02
C VAL A 288 5.21 17.56 -9.85
N LEU A 289 6.03 18.61 -9.74
CA LEU A 289 7.48 18.47 -9.51
C LEU A 289 7.77 17.84 -8.15
N LEU A 290 7.08 18.27 -7.09
CA LEU A 290 7.24 17.70 -5.74
C LEU A 290 6.84 16.22 -5.72
N ALA A 291 5.73 15.84 -6.36
CA ALA A 291 5.29 14.45 -6.47
C ALA A 291 6.29 13.55 -7.23
N ALA A 292 7.06 14.10 -8.16
CA ALA A 292 8.15 13.37 -8.81
C ALA A 292 9.34 13.08 -7.87
N THR A 293 9.40 13.74 -6.70
CA THR A 293 10.51 13.62 -5.75
C THR A 293 10.25 12.67 -4.60
N THR A 294 8.98 12.47 -4.22
CA THR A 294 8.57 11.54 -3.17
C THR A 294 9.20 10.15 -3.32
N PRO A 295 9.25 9.53 -4.52
CA PRO A 295 9.92 8.24 -4.67
C PRO A 295 11.40 8.27 -4.26
N MET A 296 12.12 9.39 -4.45
CA MET A 296 13.52 9.50 -4.07
C MET A 296 13.71 9.72 -2.58
N LEU A 297 12.85 10.52 -1.96
CA LEU A 297 12.87 10.70 -0.51
C LEU A 297 12.50 9.40 0.22
N LEU A 298 11.57 8.62 -0.33
CA LEU A 298 11.25 7.28 0.17
C LEU A 298 12.40 6.30 -0.07
N LYS A 299 13.09 6.34 -1.22
CA LYS A 299 14.25 5.48 -1.47
C LYS A 299 15.38 5.76 -0.47
N ALA A 300 15.65 7.04 -0.22
CA ALA A 300 16.74 7.46 0.67
C ALA A 300 16.58 6.81 2.06
N SER A 301 15.37 6.75 2.61
CA SER A 301 15.10 6.04 3.86
C SER A 301 14.98 4.53 3.65
N MET A 302 14.01 4.07 2.86
CA MET A 302 13.58 2.66 2.79
C MET A 302 14.62 1.73 2.16
N VAL A 303 15.58 2.26 1.40
CA VAL A 303 16.64 1.49 0.74
C VAL A 303 18.02 1.92 1.23
N ASP A 304 18.29 3.23 1.23
CA ASP A 304 19.65 3.72 1.50
C ASP A 304 19.92 3.95 3.01
N GLY A 305 18.92 3.75 3.87
CA GLY A 305 19.04 3.87 5.34
C GLY A 305 19.18 5.30 5.86
N ARG A 306 19.01 6.30 5.01
CA ARG A 306 19.17 7.72 5.31
C ARG A 306 17.91 8.30 5.93
N THR A 307 17.77 8.13 7.25
CA THR A 307 16.64 8.67 8.03
C THR A 307 16.67 10.19 8.17
N ASP A 308 17.83 10.81 7.91
CA ASP A 308 18.09 12.25 7.93
C ASP A 308 17.59 12.95 6.66
N THR A 309 17.77 12.31 5.50
CA THR A 309 17.43 12.89 4.19
C THR A 309 16.26 12.22 3.49
N GLY A 310 15.65 11.21 4.13
CA GLY A 310 14.50 10.48 3.60
C GLY A 310 13.20 10.75 4.37
N VAL A 311 12.08 10.45 3.73
CA VAL A 311 10.75 10.45 4.38
C VAL A 311 10.33 9.02 4.68
N MET A 312 9.61 8.81 5.78
CA MET A 312 9.27 7.47 6.26
C MET A 312 7.76 7.30 6.32
N ALA A 313 7.15 6.92 5.19
CA ALA A 313 5.71 6.69 5.12
C ALA A 313 5.27 5.64 6.15
N SER A 314 4.28 5.99 6.97
CA SER A 314 3.86 5.16 8.09
C SER A 314 2.42 5.43 8.46
N GLY A 315 1.67 4.38 8.83
CA GLY A 315 0.43 4.53 9.54
C GLY A 315 0.67 4.88 11.01
N GLN A 316 -0.38 5.31 11.69
CA GLN A 316 -0.32 5.61 13.14
C GLN A 316 0.04 4.40 13.99
N VAL A 317 -0.20 3.19 13.47
CA VAL A 317 0.14 1.92 14.12
C VAL A 317 1.62 1.74 14.42
N ALA A 318 2.53 2.50 13.79
CA ALA A 318 3.95 2.46 14.16
C ALA A 318 4.13 2.68 15.67
N GLY A 319 3.33 3.57 16.26
CA GLY A 319 3.43 3.90 17.68
C GLY A 319 2.98 2.84 18.67
N VAL A 320 2.50 1.69 18.19
CA VAL A 320 2.06 0.55 19.01
C VAL A 320 2.72 -0.77 18.59
N ILE A 321 3.69 -0.72 17.68
CA ILE A 321 4.45 -1.88 17.23
C ILE A 321 5.81 -1.88 17.92
N GLY A 322 6.09 -2.94 18.71
CA GLY A 322 7.30 -3.05 19.53
C GLY A 322 8.27 -4.16 19.13
N ASP A 323 8.06 -4.85 18.02
CA ASP A 323 8.80 -6.07 17.67
C ASP A 323 8.99 -6.25 16.14
N LEU A 324 9.85 -7.20 15.75
CA LEU A 324 10.19 -7.52 14.36
C LEU A 324 10.10 -9.03 14.08
N PRO A 325 8.91 -9.66 14.19
CA PRO A 325 8.74 -11.08 13.89
C PRO A 325 8.99 -11.36 12.40
N SER A 326 9.22 -12.62 12.06
CA SER A 326 9.04 -13.09 10.67
C SER A 326 7.59 -12.93 10.21
N CYS A 327 7.37 -12.93 8.91
CA CYS A 327 6.02 -12.91 8.34
C CYS A 327 5.19 -14.13 8.79
N ALA A 328 5.82 -15.30 8.95
CA ALA A 328 5.15 -16.50 9.45
C ALA A 328 4.67 -16.33 10.89
N GLU A 329 5.58 -15.96 11.81
CA GLU A 329 5.24 -15.72 13.22
C GLU A 329 4.19 -14.61 13.38
N LEU A 330 4.28 -13.55 12.57
CA LEU A 330 3.30 -12.47 12.58
C LEU A 330 1.91 -12.97 12.17
N VAL A 331 1.81 -13.69 11.05
CA VAL A 331 0.54 -14.19 10.54
C VAL A 331 -0.08 -15.18 11.53
N ASP A 332 0.69 -16.14 12.04
CA ASP A 332 0.21 -17.12 13.01
C ASP A 332 -0.31 -16.44 14.28
N ARG A 333 0.43 -15.45 14.79
CA ARG A 333 0.03 -14.68 15.96
C ARG A 333 -1.27 -13.91 15.74
N ILE A 334 -1.38 -13.18 14.62
CA ILE A 334 -2.60 -12.44 14.28
C ILE A 334 -3.81 -13.39 14.20
N MET A 335 -3.64 -14.55 13.59
CA MET A 335 -4.72 -15.52 13.46
C MET A 335 -5.13 -16.12 14.81
N ALA A 336 -4.17 -16.45 15.68
CA ALA A 336 -4.43 -16.94 17.03
C ALA A 336 -5.13 -15.88 17.90
N GLU A 337 -4.64 -14.64 17.88
CA GLU A 337 -5.25 -13.52 18.60
C GLU A 337 -6.66 -13.19 18.10
N ALA A 338 -6.89 -13.26 16.78
CA ALA A 338 -8.21 -13.04 16.19
C ALA A 338 -9.21 -14.12 16.63
N ALA A 339 -8.80 -15.40 16.60
CA ALA A 339 -9.62 -16.50 17.09
C ALA A 339 -9.97 -16.31 18.57
N ALA A 340 -8.98 -16.07 19.43
CA ALA A 340 -9.20 -15.83 20.85
C ALA A 340 -10.07 -14.59 21.12
N THR A 341 -9.97 -13.55 20.27
CA THR A 341 -10.80 -12.35 20.40
C THR A 341 -12.26 -12.62 20.02
N LEU A 342 -12.49 -13.37 18.94
CA LEU A 342 -13.83 -13.79 18.54
C LEU A 342 -14.46 -14.71 19.59
N ASP A 343 -13.71 -15.68 20.11
CA ASP A 343 -14.19 -16.59 21.17
C ASP A 343 -14.59 -15.84 22.44
N ARG A 344 -13.85 -14.79 22.84
CA ARG A 344 -14.25 -13.94 23.97
C ARG A 344 -15.54 -13.16 23.71
N LEU A 345 -15.77 -12.72 22.47
CA LEU A 345 -16.97 -11.96 22.10
C LEU A 345 -18.22 -12.84 21.98
N THR A 346 -18.06 -14.10 21.57
CA THR A 346 -19.17 -15.04 21.34
C THR A 346 -19.42 -15.95 22.54
N GLY A 347 -18.38 -16.35 23.28
CA GLY A 347 -18.43 -17.32 24.37
C GLY A 347 -19.09 -16.82 25.66
N GLY A 348 -19.36 -15.52 25.81
CA GLY A 348 -20.04 -14.93 26.97
C GLY A 348 -21.56 -14.71 26.81
N ARG A 349 -22.16 -15.11 25.69
CA ARG A 349 -23.56 -14.79 25.36
C ARG A 349 -24.52 -15.96 25.63
N THR A 350 -24.87 -16.16 26.91
CA THR A 350 -26.28 -16.37 27.26
C THR A 350 -26.94 -15.00 27.29
N VAL A 351 -27.46 -14.55 26.14
CA VAL A 351 -28.40 -13.43 26.12
C VAL A 351 -29.72 -14.01 26.60
N GLY A 352 -30.03 -13.79 27.89
CA GLY A 352 -31.38 -13.95 28.44
C GLY A 352 -32.28 -12.78 28.08
#